data_AF-A0A3N4LUT2-F1
#
_entry.id   AF-A0A3N4LUT2-F1
#
_cell.length_a   1.000
_cell.length_b   1.000
_cell.length_c   1.000
_cell.angle_alpha   90.00
_cell.angle_beta   90.00
_cell.angle_gamma   90.00
#
_symmetry.space_group_name_H-M   'P 1'
#
loop_
_entity.id
_entity.type
_entity.pdbx_description
1 polymer ?
#
loop_
_entity_poly.entity_id
_entity_poly.type
_entity_poly.pdbx_seq_one_letter_code
_entity_poly.pdbx_strand_id
1 'polypeptide(L)'
;MSFRPRDSNIFRAGAAPPRGSAIGSSQPPPPTTIKKSKPAEDEDDSILLTDDEIVSCLSVLISMNFSLGDLKNPSPTQVQLVYEQLVAEVMGVRRETVDALLKVGMSEMEHPETHKESMALMAFYRSLSRLMVVCNVKDFSFQDLLKPDYRRLRAHLSQVINFMRFRGDAARWGFISEQVARPEEAKARFEELLHENGHLRDEIKRVEKQVKQDEPAIKIAKEVNEALTSDLRAMKKRQTGLSVEFHNERNDRLSLKSALTDRQYLTVKGKQECDRIRPYIVDSPEKLQQVIVDMNATLLSEKNLSDTLERRIRALQTSMESFTIIEADVTSCIKIMEECEGELVKMEEMARKVSKHEEILKSKENENKDKERQEALLTRQLEHLREKIDRVRAQAEGKREQAQKRMEELKGVYDELSRERGEKSKDMERKKMRIEQIEKKVP
;
A
#
# COMPACT_ATOMS: atom_id res chain seq x y z
N MET A 1 25.26 22.28 -20.26
CA MET A 1 24.46 23.50 -19.98
C MET A 1 23.83 23.33 -18.61
N SER A 2 23.73 24.31 -17.72
CA SER A 2 24.37 25.65 -17.70
C SER A 2 24.43 26.16 -16.24
N PHE A 3 25.36 27.06 -15.95
CA PHE A 3 25.42 27.77 -14.67
C PHE A 3 24.26 28.79 -14.55
N ARG A 4 23.84 29.09 -13.31
CA ARG A 4 23.52 30.42 -12.69
C ARG A 4 23.35 31.70 -13.57
N PRO A 5 22.80 32.83 -13.05
CA PRO A 5 22.03 33.08 -11.79
C PRO A 5 20.84 34.10 -11.94
N ARG A 6 20.34 34.57 -10.77
CA ARG A 6 20.06 36.00 -10.40
C ARG A 6 18.65 36.62 -10.54
N ASP A 7 18.52 37.70 -9.75
CA ASP A 7 17.57 38.83 -9.77
C ASP A 7 16.07 38.54 -9.47
N SER A 8 15.27 39.45 -8.87
CA SER A 8 15.49 40.62 -7.98
C SER A 8 14.12 41.08 -7.38
N ASN A 9 14.04 42.27 -6.77
CA ASN A 9 12.88 42.91 -6.07
C ASN A 9 12.76 42.54 -4.57
N ILE A 10 12.84 43.44 -3.57
CA ILE A 10 12.79 44.92 -3.43
C ILE A 10 11.38 45.54 -3.57
N PHE A 11 11.04 46.41 -2.58
CA PHE A 11 9.83 47.23 -2.40
C PHE A 11 8.53 46.47 -1.97
N ARG A 12 7.67 47.00 -1.05
CA ARG A 12 7.71 48.25 -0.24
C ARG A 12 6.81 48.18 1.02
N ALA A 13 7.09 49.10 1.96
CA ALA A 13 6.24 49.65 3.03
C ALA A 13 6.18 48.90 4.38
N GLY A 14 6.05 49.58 5.54
CA GLY A 14 6.22 51.04 5.76
C GLY A 14 5.35 51.64 6.88
N ALA A 15 5.92 51.91 8.05
CA ALA A 15 5.32 52.71 9.13
C ALA A 15 6.39 53.29 10.06
N ALA A 16 6.13 54.46 10.67
CA ALA A 16 6.95 55.13 11.68
C ALA A 16 6.07 56.16 12.45
N PRO A 17 6.62 56.91 13.42
CA PRO A 17 6.74 56.53 14.84
C PRO A 17 5.90 57.47 15.73
N PRO A 18 6.14 57.48 17.06
CA PRO A 18 5.98 58.72 17.83
C PRO A 18 7.26 59.15 18.56
N ARG A 19 7.44 60.47 18.70
CA ARG A 19 8.33 61.10 19.70
C ARG A 19 7.47 61.88 20.70
N GLY A 20 7.86 61.88 21.97
CA GLY A 20 7.37 62.81 22.99
C GLY A 20 8.55 63.57 23.60
N SER A 21 8.31 64.77 24.15
CA SER A 21 9.38 65.70 24.56
C SER A 21 9.06 66.47 25.85
N ALA A 22 10.02 66.48 26.78
CA ALA A 22 10.21 67.41 27.90
C ALA A 22 11.70 67.29 28.30
N ILE A 23 12.52 68.32 28.57
CA ILE A 23 12.40 69.47 29.49
C ILE A 23 12.16 69.00 30.93
N GLY A 24 13.06 69.18 31.91
CA GLY A 24 14.44 69.68 31.89
C GLY A 24 14.78 70.50 33.14
N SER A 25 15.89 70.20 33.83
CA SER A 25 16.46 71.01 34.92
C SER A 25 17.90 70.59 35.24
N SER A 26 18.62 71.38 36.07
CA SER A 26 20.07 71.30 36.25
C SER A 26 20.51 71.23 37.71
N GLN A 27 21.60 70.48 37.99
CA GLN A 27 22.61 70.82 39.02
C GLN A 27 23.86 69.91 38.90
N PRO A 28 25.09 70.42 39.19
CA PRO A 28 26.34 69.65 39.13
C PRO A 28 26.86 69.18 40.51
N PRO A 29 27.57 68.03 40.60
CA PRO A 29 28.37 67.64 41.77
C PRO A 29 29.76 68.34 41.86
N PRO A 30 30.45 68.28 43.01
CA PRO A 30 31.63 69.11 43.35
C PRO A 30 33.01 68.47 43.03
N PRO A 31 34.16 69.15 43.25
CA PRO A 31 35.41 68.83 42.57
C PRO A 31 36.34 67.80 43.24
N THR A 32 37.35 67.39 42.47
CA THR A 32 38.42 66.44 42.78
C THR A 32 39.15 66.73 44.09
N THR A 33 39.27 65.71 44.96
CA THR A 33 40.28 65.69 46.04
C THR A 33 41.39 64.70 45.70
N ILE A 34 42.55 65.21 45.31
CA ILE A 34 43.75 64.40 45.07
C ILE A 34 44.25 63.87 46.42
N LYS A 35 44.12 62.56 46.67
CA LYS A 35 44.88 61.87 47.71
C LYS A 35 46.09 61.17 47.10
N LYS A 36 47.21 61.25 47.82
CA LYS A 36 48.54 60.87 47.34
C LYS A 36 48.64 59.37 47.04
N SER A 37 49.34 59.09 45.96
CA SER A 37 49.98 57.81 45.61
C SER A 37 50.37 56.91 46.79
N LYS A 38 49.94 55.65 46.74
CA LYS A 38 50.81 54.51 47.03
C LYS A 38 51.26 53.88 45.68
N PRO A 39 52.33 53.07 45.63
CA PRO A 39 52.73 52.36 44.42
C PRO A 39 51.63 51.39 43.95
N ALA A 40 51.57 51.13 42.65
CA ALA A 40 50.76 50.07 42.07
C ALA A 40 51.67 48.87 41.75
N GLU A 41 51.76 47.93 42.70
CA GLU A 41 52.51 46.67 42.53
C GLU A 41 51.62 45.42 42.73
N ASP A 42 50.35 45.59 43.12
CA ASP A 42 49.47 44.52 43.64
C ASP A 42 48.37 44.03 42.65
N GLU A 43 48.35 44.49 41.38
CA GLU A 43 47.27 44.11 40.44
C GLU A 43 47.53 42.81 39.63
N ASP A 44 48.78 42.38 39.44
CA ASP A 44 49.11 41.16 38.65
C ASP A 44 48.90 39.84 39.42
N ASP A 45 48.92 39.88 40.76
CA ASP A 45 48.87 38.67 41.62
C ASP A 45 47.55 37.89 41.48
N SER A 46 46.47 38.54 41.03
CA SER A 46 45.13 37.94 40.89
C SER A 46 45.01 36.87 39.79
N ILE A 47 46.03 36.69 38.94
CA ILE A 47 46.03 35.71 37.84
C ILE A 47 47.06 34.57 38.09
N LEU A 48 47.84 34.65 39.17
CA LEU A 48 48.89 33.69 39.48
C LEU A 48 48.34 32.45 40.20
N LEU A 49 48.47 31.27 39.55
CA LEU A 49 48.08 29.99 40.14
C LEU A 49 48.92 29.67 41.38
N THR A 50 48.38 28.85 42.29
CA THR A 50 49.16 28.33 43.43
C THR A 50 50.20 27.30 42.96
N ASP A 51 51.27 27.13 43.74
CA ASP A 51 52.36 26.19 43.42
C ASP A 51 51.83 24.76 43.19
N ASP A 52 50.87 24.34 44.02
CA ASP A 52 50.22 23.03 43.97
C ASP A 52 49.35 22.88 42.71
N GLU A 53 48.62 23.92 42.30
CA GLU A 53 47.87 23.93 41.04
C GLU A 53 48.79 23.86 39.82
N ILE A 54 49.93 24.56 39.84
CA ILE A 54 50.91 24.52 38.75
C ILE A 54 51.47 23.11 38.61
N VAL A 55 51.96 22.53 39.71
CA VAL A 55 52.48 21.14 39.75
C VAL A 55 51.42 20.13 39.27
N SER A 56 50.19 20.24 39.79
CA SER A 56 49.08 19.38 39.40
C SER A 56 48.72 19.51 37.92
N CYS A 57 48.61 20.74 37.40
CA CYS A 57 48.29 20.98 35.99
C CYS A 57 49.40 20.52 35.05
N LEU A 58 50.68 20.70 35.39
CA LEU A 58 51.80 20.23 34.55
C LEU A 58 51.87 18.69 34.52
N SER A 59 51.61 18.04 35.65
CA SER A 59 51.50 16.58 35.72
C SER A 59 50.37 16.04 34.82
N VAL A 60 49.17 16.64 34.90
CA VAL A 60 48.00 16.20 34.11
C VAL A 60 48.10 16.55 32.63
N LEU A 61 48.54 17.76 32.27
CA LEU A 61 48.56 18.24 30.88
C LEU A 61 49.74 17.70 30.06
N ILE A 62 50.85 17.33 30.71
CA ILE A 62 52.13 17.05 30.06
C ILE A 62 52.64 15.63 30.41
N SER A 63 51.99 14.92 31.34
CA SER A 63 52.45 13.63 31.87
C SER A 63 53.88 13.67 32.44
N MET A 64 54.32 14.85 32.93
CA MET A 64 55.69 15.08 33.38
C MET A 64 55.78 15.17 34.91
N ASN A 65 56.70 14.40 35.51
CA ASN A 65 57.00 14.45 36.93
C ASN A 65 57.74 15.75 37.28
N PHE A 66 57.01 16.74 37.78
CA PHE A 66 57.53 18.03 38.27
C PHE A 66 57.08 18.23 39.72
N SER A 67 57.99 18.58 40.63
CA SER A 67 57.67 18.74 42.05
C SER A 67 57.67 20.20 42.51
N LEU A 68 57.10 20.44 43.69
CA LEU A 68 57.15 21.74 44.37
C LEU A 68 58.59 22.19 44.69
N GLY A 69 59.53 21.25 44.81
CA GLY A 69 60.96 21.54 44.97
C GLY A 69 61.57 22.07 43.68
N ASP A 70 61.23 21.46 42.54
CA ASP A 70 61.70 21.87 41.21
C ASP A 70 61.10 23.20 40.77
N LEU A 71 59.88 23.55 41.23
CA LEU A 71 59.31 24.89 41.02
C LEU A 71 60.08 25.95 41.82
N LYS A 72 60.39 25.67 43.10
CA LYS A 72 60.99 26.65 44.03
C LYS A 72 62.50 26.83 43.85
N ASN A 73 63.21 25.79 43.42
CA ASN A 73 64.63 25.84 43.06
C ASN A 73 64.81 25.36 41.61
N PRO A 74 64.41 26.17 40.61
CA PRO A 74 64.30 25.70 39.22
C PRO A 74 65.66 25.41 38.58
N SER A 75 65.88 24.15 38.19
CA SER A 75 67.02 23.76 37.38
C SER A 75 66.81 24.18 35.91
N PRO A 76 67.78 24.85 35.26
CA PRO A 76 67.67 25.23 33.84
C PRO A 76 67.28 24.05 32.93
N THR A 77 67.84 22.86 33.16
CA THR A 77 67.56 21.66 32.37
C THR A 77 66.12 21.15 32.54
N GLN A 78 65.57 21.23 33.76
CA GLN A 78 64.17 20.85 34.01
C GLN A 78 63.21 21.86 33.39
N VAL A 79 63.49 23.16 33.53
CA VAL A 79 62.67 24.23 32.94
C VAL A 79 62.68 24.19 31.41
N GLN A 80 63.83 23.91 30.79
CA GLN A 80 63.93 23.68 29.35
C GLN A 80 63.09 22.48 28.91
N LEU A 81 63.12 21.35 29.64
CA LEU A 81 62.29 20.18 29.34
C LEU A 81 60.79 20.48 29.48
N VAL A 82 60.37 21.19 30.54
CA VAL A 82 58.98 21.66 30.71
C VAL A 82 58.56 22.46 29.47
N TYR A 83 59.34 23.46 29.06
CA TYR A 83 59.02 24.27 27.89
C TYR A 83 59.10 23.52 26.54
N GLU A 84 59.96 22.51 26.40
CA GLU A 84 60.02 21.65 25.20
C GLU A 84 58.70 20.88 25.03
N GLN A 85 58.21 20.27 26.11
CA GLN A 85 56.93 19.54 26.08
C GLN A 85 55.72 20.48 25.95
N LEU A 86 55.73 21.66 26.60
CA LEU A 86 54.69 22.69 26.42
C LEU A 86 54.57 23.14 24.95
N VAL A 87 55.70 23.31 24.24
CA VAL A 87 55.72 23.66 22.81
C VAL A 87 55.28 22.49 21.93
N ALA A 88 55.69 21.26 22.26
CA ALA A 88 55.28 20.07 21.52
C ALA A 88 53.76 19.86 21.55
N GLU A 89 53.14 19.97 22.74
CA GLU A 89 51.68 19.77 22.92
C GLU A 89 50.86 20.92 22.31
N VAL A 90 51.20 22.18 22.62
CA VAL A 90 50.39 23.31 22.15
C VAL A 90 50.57 23.57 20.64
N MET A 91 51.79 23.47 20.11
CA MET A 91 52.09 23.84 18.73
C MET A 91 52.19 22.63 17.77
N GLY A 92 52.22 21.40 18.28
CA GLY A 92 52.53 20.20 17.48
C GLY A 92 54.00 20.12 17.03
N VAL A 93 54.86 21.03 17.51
CA VAL A 93 56.25 21.16 17.08
C VAL A 93 57.12 20.21 17.92
N ARG A 94 57.19 18.95 17.49
CA ARG A 94 58.10 17.98 18.09
C ARG A 94 59.54 18.21 17.64
N ARG A 95 60.50 17.77 18.46
CA ARG A 95 61.93 17.77 18.17
C ARG A 95 62.27 17.17 16.79
N GLU A 96 61.61 16.08 16.41
CA GLU A 96 61.75 15.44 15.09
C GLU A 96 61.48 16.40 13.91
N THR A 97 60.44 17.23 14.05
CA THR A 97 60.05 18.23 13.04
C THR A 97 61.07 19.37 12.98
N VAL A 98 61.59 19.79 14.14
CA VAL A 98 62.65 20.80 14.23
C VAL A 98 63.95 20.27 13.62
N ASP A 99 64.38 19.05 13.97
CA ASP A 99 65.57 18.39 13.42
C ASP A 99 65.48 18.18 11.90
N ALA A 100 64.28 17.92 11.36
CA ALA A 100 64.04 17.85 9.91
C ALA A 100 64.22 19.21 9.22
N LEU A 101 63.66 20.28 9.79
CA LEU A 101 63.83 21.65 9.27
C LEU A 101 65.28 22.14 9.39
N LEU A 102 65.96 21.80 10.49
CA LEU A 102 67.37 22.12 10.70
C LEU A 102 68.27 21.43 9.70
N LYS A 103 68.01 20.17 9.33
CA LYS A 103 68.79 19.46 8.30
C LYS A 103 68.76 20.17 6.95
N VAL A 104 67.64 20.79 6.58
CA VAL A 104 67.52 21.60 5.36
C VAL A 104 68.35 22.88 5.51
N GLY A 105 68.22 23.62 6.61
CA GLY A 105 69.02 24.84 6.85
C GLY A 105 70.53 24.61 7.00
N MET A 106 70.94 23.45 7.55
CA MET A 106 72.35 23.09 7.72
C MET A 106 73.05 22.72 6.40
N SER A 107 72.30 22.36 5.36
CA SER A 107 72.89 22.03 4.05
C SER A 107 73.43 23.24 3.27
N GLU A 108 73.17 24.47 3.75
CA GLU A 108 73.66 25.73 3.18
C GLU A 108 74.84 26.34 3.98
N MET A 109 75.39 25.62 4.97
CA MET A 109 76.43 26.12 5.88
C MET A 109 77.76 25.36 5.75
N GLU A 110 78.89 26.07 5.86
CA GLU A 110 80.23 25.49 5.72
C GLU A 110 80.64 24.57 6.90
N HIS A 111 80.11 24.81 8.11
CA HIS A 111 80.48 24.09 9.34
C HIS A 111 79.24 23.71 10.19
N PRO A 112 78.33 22.85 9.68
CA PRO A 112 77.00 22.64 10.26
C PRO A 112 77.03 21.96 11.64
N GLU A 113 77.88 20.94 11.83
CA GLU A 113 77.92 20.16 13.09
C GLU A 113 78.32 21.01 14.31
N THR A 114 79.14 22.06 14.13
CA THR A 114 79.53 22.99 15.21
C THR A 114 78.40 23.91 15.66
N HIS A 115 77.42 24.19 14.78
CA HIS A 115 76.32 25.11 15.06
C HIS A 115 74.99 24.42 15.38
N LYS A 116 74.85 23.15 15.01
CA LYS A 116 73.69 22.27 15.19
C LYS A 116 72.95 22.42 16.53
N GLU A 117 73.64 22.31 17.66
CA GLU A 117 73.04 22.45 19.00
C GLU A 117 72.53 23.87 19.28
N SER A 118 73.31 24.89 18.87
CA SER A 118 72.91 26.30 19.01
C SER A 118 71.73 26.65 18.11
N MET A 119 71.68 26.10 16.89
CA MET A 119 70.55 26.27 15.96
C MET A 119 69.29 25.57 16.49
N ALA A 120 69.41 24.37 17.07
CA ALA A 120 68.29 23.69 17.73
C ALA A 120 67.75 24.49 18.92
N LEU A 121 68.63 24.97 19.81
CA LEU A 121 68.25 25.81 20.95
C LEU A 121 67.59 27.13 20.51
N MET A 122 68.06 27.74 19.42
CA MET A 122 67.46 28.98 18.86
C MET A 122 66.15 28.73 18.10
N ALA A 123 65.99 27.60 17.42
CA ALA A 123 64.73 27.19 16.77
C ALA A 123 63.66 26.87 17.82
N PHE A 124 64.04 26.18 18.91
CA PHE A 124 63.21 25.97 20.08
C PHE A 124 62.84 27.31 20.75
N TYR A 125 63.82 28.15 21.09
CA TYR A 125 63.56 29.47 21.70
C TYR A 125 62.64 30.33 20.84
N ARG A 126 62.81 30.36 19.51
CA ARG A 126 61.92 31.09 18.59
C ARG A 126 60.49 30.54 18.57
N SER A 127 60.32 29.23 18.77
CA SER A 127 59.01 28.58 18.86
C SER A 127 58.36 28.87 20.22
N LEU A 128 59.13 28.75 21.31
CA LEU A 128 58.71 29.10 22.66
C LEU A 128 58.34 30.59 22.79
N SER A 129 59.16 31.52 22.29
CA SER A 129 58.83 32.95 22.32
C SER A 129 57.50 33.26 21.60
N ARG A 130 57.17 32.53 20.53
CA ARG A 130 55.86 32.65 19.87
C ARG A 130 54.73 32.12 20.75
N LEU A 131 54.91 30.98 21.41
CA LEU A 131 53.95 30.45 22.39
C LEU A 131 53.74 31.45 23.55
N MET A 132 54.83 31.95 24.14
CA MET A 132 54.77 32.90 25.26
C MET A 132 54.00 34.19 24.91
N VAL A 133 54.22 34.74 23.71
CA VAL A 133 53.45 35.91 23.21
C VAL A 133 51.97 35.58 23.02
N VAL A 134 51.62 34.38 22.55
CA VAL A 134 50.21 33.92 22.45
C VAL A 134 49.59 33.74 23.84
N CYS A 135 50.37 33.28 24.82
CA CYS A 135 50.01 33.25 26.25
C CYS A 135 50.15 34.63 26.93
N ASN A 136 50.20 35.73 26.17
CA ASN A 136 50.28 37.13 26.64
C ASN A 136 51.53 37.52 27.47
N VAL A 137 52.54 36.66 27.57
CA VAL A 137 53.85 37.00 28.17
C VAL A 137 54.73 37.68 27.11
N LYS A 138 55.10 38.93 27.34
CA LYS A 138 55.75 39.81 26.33
C LYS A 138 57.22 40.13 26.64
N ASP A 139 57.65 39.85 27.86
CA ASP A 139 58.97 40.12 28.44
C ASP A 139 59.84 38.85 28.57
N PHE A 140 59.37 37.73 28.02
CA PHE A 140 60.08 36.45 28.03
C PHE A 140 61.46 36.57 27.34
N SER A 141 62.51 36.20 28.06
CA SER A 141 63.90 36.39 27.67
C SER A 141 64.67 35.08 27.66
N PHE A 142 65.78 35.02 26.92
CA PHE A 142 66.66 33.85 26.94
C PHE A 142 67.27 33.58 28.33
N GLN A 143 67.32 34.58 29.20
CA GLN A 143 67.70 34.39 30.62
C GLN A 143 66.73 33.47 31.36
N ASP A 144 65.44 33.43 31.01
CA ASP A 144 64.43 32.58 31.67
C ASP A 144 64.62 31.08 31.38
N LEU A 145 65.43 30.73 30.36
CA LEU A 145 65.86 29.37 30.06
C LEU A 145 67.22 29.00 30.68
N LEU A 146 68.12 29.98 30.87
CA LEU A 146 69.47 29.76 31.38
C LEU A 146 69.60 29.91 32.90
N LYS A 147 68.80 30.81 33.48
CA LYS A 147 68.77 31.21 34.89
C LYS A 147 67.32 31.51 35.29
N PRO A 148 66.44 30.49 35.31
CA PRO A 148 65.04 30.69 35.69
C PRO A 148 64.92 31.27 37.10
N ASP A 149 64.17 32.35 37.23
CA ASP A 149 63.76 32.92 38.52
C ASP A 149 62.42 32.32 38.95
N TYR A 150 62.26 31.97 40.23
CA TYR A 150 61.04 31.36 40.76
C TYR A 150 59.78 32.23 40.51
N ARG A 151 59.86 33.55 40.72
CA ARG A 151 58.71 34.44 40.57
C ARG A 151 58.32 34.59 39.11
N ARG A 152 59.29 34.78 38.21
CA ARG A 152 59.04 34.82 36.75
C ARG A 152 58.52 33.49 36.22
N LEU A 153 59.13 32.36 36.64
CA LEU A 153 58.69 31.02 36.23
C LEU A 153 57.26 30.72 36.66
N ARG A 154 56.88 31.02 37.93
CA ARG A 154 55.50 30.90 38.42
C ARG A 154 54.52 31.71 37.57
N ALA A 155 54.86 32.95 37.22
CA ALA A 155 54.03 33.81 36.36
C ALA A 155 53.91 33.27 34.93
N HIS A 156 55.02 32.90 34.31
CA HIS A 156 55.06 32.32 32.96
C HIS A 156 54.22 31.03 32.87
N LEU A 157 54.40 30.10 33.80
CA LEU A 157 53.64 28.85 33.84
C LEU A 157 52.14 29.09 34.12
N SER A 158 51.79 30.04 34.99
CA SER A 158 50.39 30.40 35.25
C SER A 158 49.67 30.86 33.97
N GLN A 159 50.30 31.74 33.19
CA GLN A 159 49.70 32.24 31.94
C GLN A 159 49.62 31.16 30.85
N VAL A 160 50.63 30.28 30.74
CA VAL A 160 50.59 29.15 29.79
C VAL A 160 49.52 28.12 30.18
N ILE A 161 49.37 27.79 31.46
CA ILE A 161 48.31 26.89 31.96
C ILE A 161 46.92 27.51 31.76
N ASN A 162 46.78 28.83 31.96
CA ASN A 162 45.53 29.54 31.69
C ASN A 162 45.14 29.45 30.20
N PHE A 163 46.10 29.67 29.29
CA PHE A 163 45.91 29.46 27.85
C PHE A 163 45.54 28.01 27.50
N MET A 164 46.15 27.01 28.14
CA MET A 164 45.80 25.59 27.97
C MET A 164 44.38 25.29 28.42
N ARG A 165 43.95 25.79 29.59
CA ARG A 165 42.56 25.67 30.07
C ARG A 165 41.59 26.28 29.06
N PHE A 166 41.86 27.49 28.57
CA PHE A 166 41.07 28.14 27.53
C PHE A 166 41.01 27.32 26.22
N ARG A 167 42.13 26.73 25.77
CA ARG A 167 42.17 25.86 24.57
C ARG A 167 41.37 24.56 24.76
N GLY A 168 41.49 23.91 25.91
CA GLY A 168 40.71 22.71 26.25
C GLY A 168 39.21 22.98 26.39
N ASP A 169 38.85 24.20 26.79
CA ASP A 169 37.46 24.69 26.82
C ASP A 169 36.95 25.05 25.43
N ALA A 170 37.78 25.67 24.58
CA ALA A 170 37.46 25.98 23.20
C ALA A 170 37.26 24.71 22.35
N ALA A 171 37.97 23.62 22.63
CA ALA A 171 37.71 22.31 22.01
C ALA A 171 36.29 21.77 22.29
N ARG A 172 35.66 22.20 23.39
CA ARG A 172 34.26 21.86 23.74
C ARG A 172 33.23 22.83 23.15
N TRP A 173 33.65 23.91 22.48
CA TRP A 173 32.75 24.79 21.74
C TRP A 173 32.28 24.06 20.47
N GLY A 174 30.97 23.84 20.35
CA GLY A 174 30.38 22.95 19.32
C GLY A 174 30.84 23.21 17.89
N PHE A 175 31.08 24.47 17.52
CA PHE A 175 31.61 24.84 16.20
C PHE A 175 33.00 24.25 15.92
N ILE A 176 33.93 24.28 16.89
CA ILE A 176 35.28 23.74 16.73
C ILE A 176 35.21 22.22 16.67
N SER A 177 34.40 21.59 17.53
CA SER A 177 34.14 20.15 17.50
C SER A 177 33.57 19.68 16.15
N GLU A 178 32.59 20.40 15.59
CA GLU A 178 32.03 20.12 14.26
C GLU A 178 33.09 20.20 13.14
N GLN A 179 33.96 21.22 13.16
CA GLN A 179 35.04 21.34 12.17
C GLN A 179 36.11 20.24 12.30
N VAL A 180 36.27 19.62 13.47
CA VAL A 180 37.18 18.48 13.68
C VAL A 180 36.52 17.15 13.26
N ALA A 181 35.26 16.92 13.63
CA ALA A 181 34.55 15.68 13.31
C ALA A 181 34.26 15.53 11.80
N ARG A 182 33.87 16.62 11.12
CA ARG A 182 33.50 16.62 9.70
C ARG A 182 34.54 16.00 8.75
N PRO A 183 35.85 16.31 8.81
CA PRO A 183 36.86 15.65 7.97
C PRO A 183 37.11 14.18 8.36
N GLU A 184 36.78 13.76 9.59
CA GLU A 184 36.89 12.35 10.02
C GLU A 184 35.73 11.52 9.49
N GLU A 185 34.49 12.02 9.59
CA GLU A 185 33.32 11.43 8.92
C GLU A 185 33.54 11.31 7.40
N ALA A 186 34.13 12.33 6.78
CA ALA A 186 34.41 12.32 5.34
C ALA A 186 35.45 11.26 4.94
N LYS A 187 36.44 10.97 5.79
CA LYS A 187 37.41 9.87 5.58
C LYS A 187 36.73 8.51 5.75
N ALA A 188 35.97 8.30 6.83
CA ALA A 188 35.28 7.04 7.07
C ALA A 188 34.36 6.67 5.89
N ARG A 189 33.52 7.60 5.42
CA ARG A 189 32.66 7.38 4.25
C ARG A 189 33.44 7.16 2.96
N PHE A 190 34.63 7.76 2.80
CA PHE A 190 35.49 7.51 1.64
C PHE A 190 36.07 6.10 1.67
N GLU A 191 36.48 5.60 2.84
CA GLU A 191 37.00 4.24 3.03
C GLU A 191 35.92 3.18 2.84
N GLU A 192 34.71 3.42 3.36
CA GLU A 192 33.50 2.60 3.10
C GLU A 192 33.20 2.48 1.60
N LEU A 193 33.10 3.62 0.89
CA LEU A 193 32.83 3.65 -0.55
C LEU A 193 33.97 3.03 -1.37
N LEU A 194 35.22 3.17 -0.94
CA LEU A 194 36.37 2.53 -1.60
C LEU A 194 36.30 1.00 -1.49
N HIS A 195 35.93 0.49 -0.31
CA HIS A 195 35.73 -0.94 -0.07
C HIS A 195 34.55 -1.50 -0.88
N GLU A 196 33.40 -0.84 -0.86
CA GLU A 196 32.23 -1.22 -1.67
C GLU A 196 32.57 -1.23 -3.18
N ASN A 197 33.26 -0.19 -3.67
CA ASN A 197 33.64 -0.12 -5.08
C ASN A 197 34.66 -1.21 -5.46
N GLY A 198 35.52 -1.65 -4.53
CA GLY A 198 36.38 -2.83 -4.70
C GLY A 198 35.56 -4.11 -4.86
N HIS A 199 34.67 -4.38 -3.90
CA HIS A 199 33.80 -5.56 -3.90
C HIS A 199 32.95 -5.65 -5.18
N LEU A 200 32.31 -4.54 -5.59
CA LEU A 200 31.50 -4.50 -6.82
C LEU A 200 32.33 -4.75 -8.10
N ARG A 201 33.58 -4.28 -8.17
CA ARG A 201 34.46 -4.59 -9.31
C ARG A 201 34.82 -6.06 -9.40
N ASP A 202 35.05 -6.73 -8.28
CA ASP A 202 35.39 -8.15 -8.26
C ASP A 202 34.18 -9.04 -8.51
N GLU A 203 32.98 -8.63 -8.08
CA GLU A 203 31.72 -9.27 -8.47
C GLU A 203 31.46 -9.16 -9.98
N ILE A 204 31.68 -7.98 -10.58
CA ILE A 204 31.57 -7.79 -12.04
C ILE A 204 32.53 -8.72 -12.78
N LYS A 205 33.80 -8.81 -12.35
CA LYS A 205 34.78 -9.75 -12.95
C LYS A 205 34.33 -11.21 -12.82
N ARG A 206 33.71 -11.59 -11.69
CA ARG A 206 33.17 -12.94 -11.44
C ARG A 206 32.05 -13.26 -12.42
N VAL A 207 31.07 -12.37 -12.57
CA VAL A 207 29.94 -12.53 -13.50
C VAL A 207 30.43 -12.54 -14.95
N GLU A 208 31.32 -11.62 -15.34
CA GLU A 208 31.93 -11.63 -16.68
C GLU A 208 32.66 -12.94 -17.01
N LYS A 209 33.40 -13.49 -16.04
CA LYS A 209 34.11 -14.76 -16.22
C LYS A 209 33.11 -15.90 -16.41
N GLN A 210 32.06 -15.95 -15.60
CA GLN A 210 31.00 -16.96 -15.72
C GLN A 210 30.29 -16.86 -17.08
N VAL A 211 29.88 -15.65 -17.51
CA VAL A 211 29.24 -15.44 -18.81
C VAL A 211 30.13 -15.94 -19.96
N LYS A 212 31.45 -15.71 -19.90
CA LYS A 212 32.42 -16.21 -20.90
C LYS A 212 32.62 -17.74 -20.83
N GLN A 213 32.38 -18.37 -19.69
CA GLN A 213 32.40 -19.84 -19.53
C GLN A 213 31.10 -20.50 -20.04
N ASP A 214 29.96 -19.84 -19.84
CA ASP A 214 28.63 -20.33 -20.24
C ASP A 214 28.33 -20.03 -21.73
N GLU A 215 28.96 -19.01 -22.33
CA GLU A 215 28.79 -18.61 -23.73
C GLU A 215 28.82 -19.76 -24.77
N PRO A 216 29.78 -20.71 -24.77
CA PRO A 216 29.77 -21.83 -25.71
C PRO A 216 28.57 -22.77 -25.51
N ALA A 217 28.16 -23.04 -24.26
CA ALA A 217 26.99 -23.86 -23.97
C ALA A 217 25.69 -23.17 -24.43
N ILE A 218 25.61 -21.84 -24.25
CA ILE A 218 24.49 -21.00 -24.72
C ILE A 218 24.42 -20.98 -26.25
N LYS A 219 25.55 -20.97 -26.97
CA LYS A 219 25.59 -21.05 -28.44
C LYS A 219 25.07 -22.39 -28.94
N ILE A 220 25.60 -23.51 -28.42
CA ILE A 220 25.13 -24.86 -28.76
C ILE A 220 23.63 -25.02 -28.46
N ALA A 221 23.16 -24.52 -27.31
CA ALA A 221 21.75 -24.57 -26.95
C ALA A 221 20.84 -23.76 -27.90
N LYS A 222 21.32 -22.62 -28.43
CA LYS A 222 20.61 -21.84 -29.45
C LYS A 222 20.57 -22.56 -30.79
N GLU A 223 21.72 -23.05 -31.27
CA GLU A 223 21.81 -23.79 -32.54
C GLU A 223 20.89 -25.03 -32.55
N VAL A 224 20.87 -25.80 -31.46
CA VAL A 224 19.95 -26.93 -31.28
C VAL A 224 18.49 -26.48 -31.24
N ASN A 225 18.16 -25.37 -30.56
CA ASN A 225 16.79 -24.86 -30.49
C ASN A 225 16.30 -24.35 -31.86
N GLU A 226 17.15 -23.66 -32.61
CA GLU A 226 16.85 -23.17 -33.96
C GLU A 226 16.64 -24.34 -34.95
N ALA A 227 17.48 -25.37 -34.89
CA ALA A 227 17.32 -26.61 -35.66
C ALA A 227 15.99 -27.32 -35.31
N LEU A 228 15.73 -27.58 -34.03
CA LEU A 228 14.52 -28.26 -33.57
C LEU A 228 13.25 -27.45 -33.90
N THR A 229 13.33 -26.12 -33.86
CA THR A 229 12.25 -25.22 -34.28
C THR A 229 12.03 -25.24 -35.79
N SER A 230 13.08 -25.40 -36.60
CA SER A 230 12.99 -25.62 -38.04
C SER A 230 12.28 -26.95 -38.36
N ASP A 231 12.69 -28.04 -37.71
CA ASP A 231 12.10 -29.36 -37.87
C ASP A 231 10.62 -29.38 -37.45
N LEU A 232 10.26 -28.73 -36.33
CA LEU A 232 8.86 -28.58 -35.92
C LEU A 232 8.02 -27.81 -36.96
N ARG A 233 8.57 -26.79 -37.61
CA ARG A 233 7.90 -26.08 -38.71
C ARG A 233 7.73 -26.97 -39.94
N ALA A 234 8.76 -27.74 -40.31
CA ALA A 234 8.72 -28.67 -41.44
C ALA A 234 7.71 -29.80 -41.21
N MET A 235 7.73 -30.42 -40.02
CA MET A 235 6.78 -31.46 -39.63
C MET A 235 5.34 -30.94 -39.56
N LYS A 236 5.12 -29.73 -39.02
CA LYS A 236 3.79 -29.08 -39.02
C LYS A 236 3.29 -28.81 -40.45
N LYS A 237 4.16 -28.34 -41.36
CA LYS A 237 3.81 -28.16 -42.78
C LYS A 237 3.42 -29.50 -43.44
N ARG A 238 4.17 -30.57 -43.18
CA ARG A 238 3.86 -31.92 -43.67
C ARG A 238 2.55 -32.45 -43.09
N GLN A 239 2.30 -32.25 -41.80
CA GLN A 239 1.03 -32.60 -41.14
C GLN A 239 -0.16 -31.89 -41.79
N THR A 240 -0.05 -30.58 -42.08
CA THR A 240 -1.12 -29.83 -42.75
C THR A 240 -1.36 -30.32 -44.19
N GLY A 241 -0.32 -30.69 -44.94
CA GLY A 241 -0.46 -31.29 -46.26
C GLY A 241 -1.20 -32.63 -46.22
N LEU A 242 -0.72 -33.57 -45.40
CA LEU A 242 -1.34 -34.88 -45.18
C LEU A 242 -2.79 -34.77 -44.69
N SER A 243 -3.13 -33.75 -43.90
CA SER A 243 -4.51 -33.52 -43.44
C SER A 243 -5.44 -33.06 -44.56
N VAL A 244 -4.94 -32.29 -45.54
CA VAL A 244 -5.70 -31.88 -46.73
C VAL A 244 -5.85 -33.06 -47.69
N GLU A 245 -4.76 -33.79 -47.97
CA GLU A 245 -4.77 -35.02 -48.77
C GLU A 245 -5.77 -36.05 -48.21
N PHE A 246 -5.74 -36.29 -46.90
CA PHE A 246 -6.70 -37.18 -46.21
C PHE A 246 -8.15 -36.69 -46.31
N HIS A 247 -8.41 -35.38 -46.30
CA HIS A 247 -9.77 -34.86 -46.49
C HIS A 247 -10.25 -35.00 -47.94
N ASN A 248 -9.37 -34.80 -48.92
CA ASN A 248 -9.69 -35.02 -50.34
C ASN A 248 -10.00 -36.51 -50.60
N GLU A 249 -9.09 -37.42 -50.25
CA GLU A 249 -9.29 -38.87 -50.34
C GLU A 249 -10.54 -39.36 -49.59
N ARG A 250 -10.84 -38.78 -48.41
CA ARG A 250 -12.07 -39.08 -47.68
C ARG A 250 -13.32 -38.69 -48.46
N ASN A 251 -13.31 -37.55 -49.13
CA ASN A 251 -14.42 -37.02 -49.91
C ASN A 251 -14.58 -37.77 -51.24
N ASP A 252 -13.49 -38.06 -51.95
CA ASP A 252 -13.50 -38.83 -53.20
C ASP A 252 -13.99 -40.26 -52.96
N ARG A 253 -13.56 -40.90 -51.86
CA ARG A 253 -14.09 -42.20 -51.42
C ARG A 253 -15.59 -42.16 -51.07
N LEU A 254 -16.11 -41.03 -50.54
CA LEU A 254 -17.54 -40.86 -50.31
C LEU A 254 -18.31 -40.68 -51.63
N SER A 255 -17.76 -39.89 -52.55
CA SER A 255 -18.29 -39.69 -53.91
C SER A 255 -18.37 -41.00 -54.70
N LEU A 256 -17.26 -41.76 -54.75
CA LEU A 256 -17.21 -43.08 -55.36
C LEU A 256 -18.19 -44.07 -54.71
N LYS A 257 -18.38 -43.99 -53.38
CA LYS A 257 -19.36 -44.85 -52.70
C LYS A 257 -20.79 -44.51 -53.11
N SER A 258 -21.15 -43.23 -53.28
CA SER A 258 -22.46 -42.83 -53.80
C SER A 258 -22.64 -43.33 -55.24
N ALA A 259 -21.69 -43.01 -56.12
CA ALA A 259 -21.74 -43.44 -57.52
C ALA A 259 -21.80 -44.97 -57.69
N LEU A 260 -21.21 -45.74 -56.77
CA LEU A 260 -21.33 -47.19 -56.69
C LEU A 260 -22.75 -47.61 -56.29
N THR A 261 -23.34 -47.03 -55.24
CA THR A 261 -24.73 -47.36 -54.84
C THR A 261 -25.74 -46.95 -55.90
N ASP A 262 -25.53 -45.82 -56.58
CA ASP A 262 -26.39 -45.34 -57.67
C ASP A 262 -26.31 -46.28 -58.88
N ARG A 263 -25.11 -46.74 -59.25
CA ARG A 263 -24.93 -47.77 -60.29
C ARG A 263 -25.49 -49.13 -59.87
N GLN A 264 -25.40 -49.53 -58.61
CA GLN A 264 -26.02 -50.76 -58.10
C GLN A 264 -27.54 -50.69 -58.21
N TYR A 265 -28.16 -49.57 -57.79
CA TYR A 265 -29.58 -49.32 -57.95
C TYR A 265 -30.02 -49.36 -59.42
N LEU A 266 -29.33 -48.64 -60.30
CA LEU A 266 -29.60 -48.64 -61.75
C LEU A 266 -29.45 -50.04 -62.37
N THR A 267 -28.48 -50.84 -61.90
CA THR A 267 -28.28 -52.22 -62.37
C THR A 267 -29.40 -53.15 -61.90
N VAL A 268 -29.87 -53.00 -60.66
CA VAL A 268 -31.01 -53.77 -60.13
C VAL A 268 -32.30 -53.39 -60.86
N LYS A 269 -32.57 -52.08 -61.04
CA LYS A 269 -33.72 -51.59 -61.79
C LYS A 269 -33.69 -52.06 -63.26
N GLY A 270 -32.53 -51.96 -63.92
CA GLY A 270 -32.35 -52.44 -65.29
C GLY A 270 -32.60 -53.94 -65.43
N LYS A 271 -32.14 -54.75 -64.47
CA LYS A 271 -32.48 -56.19 -64.42
C LYS A 271 -33.99 -56.41 -64.23
N GLN A 272 -34.62 -55.70 -63.30
CA GLN A 272 -36.08 -55.79 -63.07
C GLN A 272 -36.89 -55.41 -64.32
N GLU A 273 -36.49 -54.40 -65.09
CA GLU A 273 -37.16 -54.05 -66.35
C GLU A 273 -36.88 -55.07 -67.46
N CYS A 274 -35.66 -55.61 -67.57
CA CYS A 274 -35.36 -56.72 -68.47
C CYS A 274 -36.18 -57.98 -68.15
N ASP A 275 -36.27 -58.38 -66.88
CA ASP A 275 -37.05 -59.54 -66.44
C ASP A 275 -38.56 -59.29 -66.52
N ARG A 276 -39.02 -58.03 -66.44
CA ARG A 276 -40.41 -57.63 -66.73
C ARG A 276 -40.75 -57.70 -68.21
N ILE A 277 -39.82 -57.36 -69.11
CA ILE A 277 -40.04 -57.35 -70.57
C ILE A 277 -39.85 -58.74 -71.17
N ARG A 278 -38.94 -59.56 -70.62
CA ARG A 278 -38.61 -60.91 -71.09
C ARG A 278 -39.81 -61.83 -71.40
N PRO A 279 -40.92 -61.87 -70.62
CA PRO A 279 -42.11 -62.67 -70.95
C PRO A 279 -42.88 -62.21 -72.20
N TYR A 280 -42.67 -60.97 -72.66
CA TYR A 280 -43.35 -60.36 -73.80
C TYR A 280 -42.55 -60.52 -75.12
N ILE A 281 -41.34 -61.09 -75.06
CA ILE A 281 -40.53 -61.44 -76.23
C ILE A 281 -40.88 -62.88 -76.62
N VAL A 282 -41.64 -63.06 -77.71
CA VAL A 282 -42.27 -64.35 -78.05
C VAL A 282 -42.00 -64.74 -79.51
N ASP A 283 -41.32 -65.88 -79.71
CA ASP A 283 -40.93 -66.38 -81.03
C ASP A 283 -41.99 -67.20 -81.79
N SER A 284 -43.18 -67.49 -81.21
CA SER A 284 -44.28 -68.14 -81.96
C SER A 284 -45.69 -67.70 -81.55
N PRO A 285 -46.66 -67.63 -82.49
CA PRO A 285 -48.03 -67.17 -82.19
C PRO A 285 -48.82 -68.07 -81.23
N GLU A 286 -48.56 -69.38 -81.24
CA GLU A 286 -49.29 -70.34 -80.39
C GLU A 286 -48.90 -70.17 -78.91
N LYS A 287 -47.61 -69.94 -78.64
CA LYS A 287 -47.15 -69.51 -77.31
C LYS A 287 -47.80 -68.19 -76.90
N LEU A 288 -48.01 -67.28 -77.84
CA LEU A 288 -48.65 -65.99 -77.58
C LEU A 288 -50.13 -66.17 -77.22
N GLN A 289 -50.86 -67.06 -77.88
CA GLN A 289 -52.23 -67.43 -77.47
C GLN A 289 -52.28 -68.13 -76.10
N GLN A 290 -51.35 -69.04 -75.83
CA GLN A 290 -51.28 -69.75 -74.55
C GLN A 290 -50.93 -68.77 -73.41
N VAL A 291 -49.96 -67.87 -73.63
CA VAL A 291 -49.64 -66.75 -72.74
C VAL A 291 -50.83 -65.80 -72.57
N ILE A 292 -51.68 -65.57 -73.58
CA ILE A 292 -52.92 -64.79 -73.41
C ILE A 292 -53.92 -65.50 -72.48
N VAL A 293 -54.06 -66.82 -72.57
CA VAL A 293 -54.92 -67.60 -71.65
C VAL A 293 -54.35 -67.58 -70.23
N ASP A 294 -53.05 -67.88 -70.09
CA ASP A 294 -52.35 -67.89 -68.80
C ASP A 294 -52.27 -66.49 -68.18
N MET A 295 -52.11 -65.43 -68.98
CA MET A 295 -52.23 -64.03 -68.52
C MET A 295 -53.65 -63.67 -68.12
N ASN A 296 -54.70 -64.16 -68.77
CA ASN A 296 -56.07 -63.91 -68.31
C ASN A 296 -56.35 -64.62 -66.97
N ALA A 297 -55.88 -65.86 -66.79
CA ALA A 297 -55.96 -66.57 -65.52
C ALA A 297 -55.13 -65.87 -64.42
N THR A 298 -53.91 -65.44 -64.74
CA THR A 298 -53.02 -64.71 -63.84
C THR A 298 -53.60 -63.34 -63.48
N LEU A 299 -54.13 -62.60 -64.45
CA LEU A 299 -54.77 -61.29 -64.25
C LEU A 299 -56.07 -61.40 -63.44
N LEU A 300 -56.81 -62.51 -63.55
CA LEU A 300 -57.95 -62.77 -62.66
C LEU A 300 -57.48 -63.07 -61.23
N SER A 301 -56.39 -63.85 -61.09
CA SER A 301 -55.75 -64.13 -59.80
C SER A 301 -55.18 -62.87 -59.14
N GLU A 302 -54.44 -62.05 -59.89
CA GLU A 302 -53.89 -60.77 -59.45
C GLU A 302 -54.97 -59.74 -59.18
N LYS A 303 -56.09 -59.72 -59.90
CA LYS A 303 -57.26 -58.91 -59.53
C LYS A 303 -57.84 -59.35 -58.20
N ASN A 304 -58.08 -60.65 -58.00
CA ASN A 304 -58.57 -61.16 -56.71
C ASN A 304 -57.59 -60.86 -55.56
N LEU A 305 -56.28 -60.99 -55.81
CA LEU A 305 -55.25 -60.63 -54.85
C LEU A 305 -55.24 -59.12 -54.57
N SER A 306 -55.28 -58.28 -55.60
CA SER A 306 -55.38 -56.82 -55.50
C SER A 306 -56.62 -56.41 -54.71
N ASP A 307 -57.76 -57.03 -54.95
CA ASP A 307 -59.00 -56.83 -54.18
C ASP A 307 -58.81 -57.16 -52.68
N THR A 308 -58.14 -58.27 -52.35
CA THR A 308 -57.83 -58.59 -50.94
C THR A 308 -56.80 -57.66 -50.33
N LEU A 309 -55.80 -57.22 -51.10
CA LEU A 309 -54.79 -56.25 -50.67
C LEU A 309 -55.38 -54.87 -50.50
N GLU A 310 -56.30 -54.43 -51.35
CA GLU A 310 -57.05 -53.17 -51.20
C GLU A 310 -57.94 -53.21 -49.95
N ARG A 311 -58.67 -54.29 -49.71
CA ARG A 311 -59.45 -54.45 -48.47
C ARG A 311 -58.54 -54.40 -47.24
N ARG A 312 -57.34 -55.01 -47.32
CA ARG A 312 -56.32 -54.96 -46.26
C ARG A 312 -55.69 -53.56 -46.11
N ILE A 313 -55.44 -52.85 -47.20
CA ILE A 313 -54.93 -51.47 -47.20
C ILE A 313 -55.96 -50.54 -46.57
N ARG A 314 -57.23 -50.63 -46.95
CA ARG A 314 -58.32 -49.83 -46.34
C ARG A 314 -58.46 -50.13 -44.85
N ALA A 315 -58.40 -51.40 -44.43
CA ALA A 315 -58.40 -51.78 -43.01
C ALA A 315 -57.17 -51.26 -42.24
N LEU A 316 -55.98 -51.29 -42.86
CA LEU A 316 -54.75 -50.72 -42.29
C LEU A 316 -54.77 -49.18 -42.27
N GLN A 317 -55.43 -48.53 -43.24
CA GLN A 317 -55.65 -47.08 -43.26
C GLN A 317 -56.57 -46.67 -42.12
N THR A 318 -57.73 -47.31 -41.94
CA THR A 318 -58.60 -47.05 -40.79
C THR A 318 -57.90 -47.35 -39.44
N SER A 319 -57.05 -48.38 -39.39
CA SER A 319 -56.20 -48.62 -38.22
C SER A 319 -55.17 -47.50 -38.00
N MET A 320 -54.53 -47.00 -39.06
CA MET A 320 -53.57 -45.90 -38.99
C MET A 320 -54.24 -44.57 -38.61
N GLU A 321 -55.43 -44.30 -39.13
CA GLU A 321 -56.29 -43.17 -38.73
C GLU A 321 -56.60 -43.27 -37.22
N SER A 322 -56.98 -44.45 -36.71
CA SER A 322 -57.19 -44.65 -35.28
C SER A 322 -55.90 -44.43 -34.45
N PHE A 323 -54.73 -44.82 -34.97
CA PHE A 323 -53.45 -44.51 -34.31
C PHE A 323 -53.11 -43.03 -34.33
N THR A 324 -53.41 -42.28 -35.40
CA THR A 324 -53.20 -40.82 -35.42
C THR A 324 -54.13 -40.07 -34.48
N ILE A 325 -55.34 -40.58 -34.23
CA ILE A 325 -56.24 -40.06 -33.19
C ILE A 325 -55.65 -40.33 -31.81
N ILE A 326 -55.20 -41.57 -31.54
CA ILE A 326 -54.55 -41.93 -30.27
C ILE A 326 -53.26 -41.12 -30.04
N GLU A 327 -52.47 -40.85 -31.08
CA GLU A 327 -51.26 -40.02 -31.01
C GLU A 327 -51.60 -38.56 -30.66
N ALA A 328 -52.68 -38.01 -31.24
CA ALA A 328 -53.18 -36.69 -30.89
C ALA A 328 -53.72 -36.62 -29.45
N ASP A 329 -54.46 -37.65 -29.00
CA ASP A 329 -54.99 -37.77 -27.64
C ASP A 329 -53.86 -37.90 -26.61
N VAL A 330 -52.83 -38.73 -26.88
CA VAL A 330 -51.62 -38.85 -26.04
C VAL A 330 -50.86 -37.52 -26.00
N THR A 331 -50.71 -36.84 -27.13
CA THR A 331 -50.08 -35.50 -27.19
C THR A 331 -50.88 -34.46 -26.40
N SER A 332 -52.21 -34.58 -26.37
CA SER A 332 -53.10 -33.74 -25.55
C SER A 332 -52.91 -34.05 -24.05
N CYS A 333 -52.87 -35.34 -23.68
CA CYS A 333 -52.63 -35.78 -22.30
C CYS A 333 -51.26 -35.32 -21.77
N ILE A 334 -50.21 -35.36 -22.59
CA ILE A 334 -48.87 -34.86 -22.22
C ILE A 334 -48.94 -33.37 -21.88
N LYS A 335 -49.60 -32.54 -22.70
CA LYS A 335 -49.77 -31.10 -22.41
C LYS A 335 -50.56 -30.85 -21.13
N ILE A 336 -51.62 -31.61 -20.90
CA ILE A 336 -52.41 -31.53 -19.67
C ILE A 336 -51.55 -31.94 -18.45
N MET A 337 -50.63 -32.90 -18.59
CA MET A 337 -49.65 -33.24 -17.54
C MET A 337 -48.64 -32.12 -17.31
N GLU A 338 -48.07 -31.52 -18.36
CA GLU A 338 -47.15 -30.36 -18.26
C GLU A 338 -47.84 -29.16 -17.57
N GLU A 339 -49.11 -28.90 -17.90
CA GLU A 339 -49.94 -27.89 -17.24
C GLU A 339 -50.19 -28.24 -15.75
N CYS A 340 -50.49 -29.51 -15.45
CA CYS A 340 -50.67 -29.99 -14.06
C CYS A 340 -49.38 -29.90 -13.23
N GLU A 341 -48.21 -30.22 -13.79
CA GLU A 341 -46.92 -30.03 -13.13
C GLU A 341 -46.64 -28.54 -12.87
N GLY A 342 -46.95 -27.68 -13.84
CA GLY A 342 -46.87 -26.23 -13.68
C GLY A 342 -47.78 -25.68 -12.57
N GLU A 343 -49.01 -26.18 -12.45
CA GLU A 343 -49.93 -25.83 -11.35
C GLU A 343 -49.52 -26.44 -10.00
N LEU A 344 -48.93 -27.65 -9.97
CA LEU A 344 -48.39 -28.24 -8.74
C LEU A 344 -47.24 -27.39 -8.16
N VAL A 345 -46.30 -26.91 -9.00
CA VAL A 345 -45.23 -26.02 -8.54
C VAL A 345 -45.79 -24.70 -8.00
N LYS A 346 -46.81 -24.13 -8.64
CA LYS A 346 -47.54 -22.95 -8.12
C LYS A 346 -48.24 -23.25 -6.80
N MET A 347 -48.87 -24.42 -6.67
CA MET A 347 -49.53 -24.85 -5.43
C MET A 347 -48.54 -24.98 -4.28
N GLU A 348 -47.36 -25.58 -4.52
CA GLU A 348 -46.29 -25.65 -3.52
C GLU A 348 -45.82 -24.26 -3.08
N GLU A 349 -45.59 -23.34 -4.02
CA GLU A 349 -45.27 -21.96 -3.66
C GLU A 349 -46.35 -21.30 -2.81
N MET A 350 -47.63 -21.49 -3.17
CA MET A 350 -48.77 -20.92 -2.44
C MET A 350 -48.92 -21.56 -1.06
N ALA A 351 -48.70 -22.87 -0.91
CA ALA A 351 -48.66 -23.55 0.38
C ALA A 351 -47.52 -23.01 1.27
N ARG A 352 -46.33 -22.79 0.71
CA ARG A 352 -45.20 -22.16 1.42
C ARG A 352 -45.50 -20.71 1.82
N LYS A 353 -46.28 -19.96 1.03
CA LYS A 353 -46.77 -18.61 1.37
C LYS A 353 -47.82 -18.67 2.48
N VAL A 354 -48.81 -19.57 2.39
CA VAL A 354 -49.85 -19.79 3.42
C VAL A 354 -49.23 -20.18 4.77
N SER A 355 -48.31 -21.14 4.79
CA SER A 355 -47.59 -21.55 6.01
C SER A 355 -46.89 -20.37 6.70
N LYS A 356 -46.17 -19.52 5.96
CA LYS A 356 -45.57 -18.29 6.50
C LYS A 356 -46.61 -17.29 7.00
N HIS A 357 -47.73 -17.14 6.29
CA HIS A 357 -48.82 -16.27 6.74
C HIS A 357 -49.52 -16.80 8.00
N GLU A 358 -49.64 -18.12 8.18
CA GLU A 358 -50.11 -18.73 9.42
C GLU A 358 -49.14 -18.50 10.59
N GLU A 359 -47.82 -18.62 10.38
CA GLU A 359 -46.82 -18.32 11.41
C GLU A 359 -46.90 -16.84 11.85
N ILE A 360 -46.98 -15.93 10.88
CA ILE A 360 -47.18 -14.49 11.13
C ILE A 360 -48.50 -14.24 11.87
N LEU A 361 -49.59 -14.90 11.46
CA LEU A 361 -50.91 -14.73 12.09
C LEU A 361 -50.93 -15.28 13.51
N LYS A 362 -50.32 -16.45 13.77
CA LYS A 362 -50.14 -17.01 15.13
C LYS A 362 -49.28 -16.09 16.01
N SER A 363 -48.24 -15.47 15.45
CA SER A 363 -47.46 -14.45 16.16
C SER A 363 -48.31 -13.22 16.50
N LYS A 364 -49.10 -12.73 15.54
CA LYS A 364 -49.97 -11.54 15.73
C LYS A 364 -51.15 -11.82 16.66
N GLU A 365 -51.70 -13.03 16.67
CA GLU A 365 -52.66 -13.48 17.68
C GLU A 365 -52.05 -13.46 19.08
N ASN A 366 -50.80 -13.92 19.25
CA ASN A 366 -50.14 -13.91 20.56
C ASN A 366 -49.83 -12.48 21.01
N GLU A 367 -49.30 -11.62 20.13
CA GLU A 367 -49.17 -10.18 20.38
C GLU A 367 -50.51 -9.53 20.75
N ASN A 368 -51.61 -9.94 20.11
CA ASN A 368 -52.95 -9.42 20.41
C ASN A 368 -53.45 -9.91 21.78
N LYS A 369 -53.30 -11.20 22.10
CA LYS A 369 -53.66 -11.77 23.42
C LYS A 369 -52.86 -11.11 24.55
N ASP A 370 -51.59 -10.77 24.32
CA ASP A 370 -50.78 -10.02 25.29
C ASP A 370 -51.18 -8.54 25.40
N LYS A 371 -51.63 -7.90 24.30
CA LYS A 371 -52.26 -6.58 24.36
C LYS A 371 -53.61 -6.59 25.07
N GLU A 372 -54.47 -7.58 24.82
CA GLU A 372 -55.74 -7.78 25.52
C GLU A 372 -55.53 -8.01 27.02
N ARG A 373 -54.48 -8.75 27.41
CA ARG A 373 -54.05 -8.88 28.81
C ARG A 373 -53.62 -7.54 29.40
N GLN A 374 -52.83 -6.74 28.67
CA GLN A 374 -52.43 -5.40 29.10
C GLN A 374 -53.63 -4.45 29.20
N GLU A 375 -54.55 -4.48 28.24
CA GLU A 375 -55.78 -3.68 28.22
C GLU A 375 -56.73 -4.08 29.36
N ALA A 376 -56.88 -5.38 29.65
CA ALA A 376 -57.66 -5.84 30.80
C ALA A 376 -57.02 -5.44 32.15
N LEU A 377 -55.68 -5.45 32.25
CA LEU A 377 -54.96 -4.95 33.42
C LEU A 377 -55.12 -3.43 33.58
N LEU A 378 -54.96 -2.66 32.50
CA LEU A 378 -55.15 -1.22 32.47
C LEU A 378 -56.62 -0.83 32.73
N THR A 379 -57.58 -1.61 32.22
CA THR A 379 -59.01 -1.41 32.48
C THR A 379 -59.33 -1.64 33.94
N ARG A 380 -58.82 -2.72 34.57
CA ARG A 380 -58.96 -2.92 36.02
C ARG A 380 -58.26 -1.85 36.85
N GLN A 381 -57.13 -1.32 36.39
CA GLN A 381 -56.48 -0.16 37.02
C GLN A 381 -57.33 1.11 36.87
N LEU A 382 -57.94 1.35 35.70
CA LEU A 382 -58.85 2.47 35.46
C LEU A 382 -60.16 2.32 36.25
N GLU A 383 -60.70 1.10 36.41
CA GLU A 383 -61.84 0.80 37.28
C GLU A 383 -61.48 1.05 38.75
N HIS A 384 -60.34 0.54 39.22
CA HIS A 384 -59.88 0.82 40.59
C HIS A 384 -59.61 2.32 40.82
N LEU A 385 -59.05 3.03 39.84
CA LEU A 385 -58.86 4.48 39.90
C LEU A 385 -60.19 5.24 39.80
N ARG A 386 -61.17 4.77 39.02
CA ARG A 386 -62.54 5.31 38.98
C ARG A 386 -63.23 5.09 40.31
N GLU A 387 -63.27 3.87 40.85
CA GLU A 387 -63.77 3.60 42.20
C GLU A 387 -63.07 4.43 43.27
N LYS A 388 -61.77 4.72 43.12
CA LYS A 388 -61.03 5.56 44.06
C LYS A 388 -61.37 7.04 43.88
N ILE A 389 -61.55 7.52 42.65
CA ILE A 389 -62.07 8.86 42.32
C ILE A 389 -63.50 9.00 42.82
N ASP A 390 -64.35 7.99 42.66
CA ASP A 390 -65.77 8.01 43.01
C ASP A 390 -65.97 7.74 44.50
N ARG A 391 -65.07 7.03 45.19
CA ARG A 391 -64.98 7.03 46.66
C ARG A 391 -64.45 8.37 47.19
N VAL A 392 -63.49 9.01 46.52
CA VAL A 392 -63.03 10.36 46.88
C VAL A 392 -64.09 11.40 46.56
N ARG A 393 -64.90 11.25 45.50
CA ARG A 393 -66.07 12.09 45.20
C ARG A 393 -67.19 11.83 46.17
N ALA A 394 -67.61 10.60 46.44
CA ALA A 394 -68.60 10.32 47.48
C ALA A 394 -68.12 10.73 48.88
N GLN A 395 -66.80 10.75 49.15
CA GLN A 395 -66.26 11.37 50.36
C GLN A 395 -66.19 12.90 50.26
N ALA A 396 -65.96 13.48 49.09
CA ALA A 396 -65.89 14.93 48.89
C ALA A 396 -67.28 15.56 48.83
N GLU A 397 -68.25 14.91 48.21
CA GLU A 397 -69.70 15.16 48.19
C GLU A 397 -70.31 14.76 49.53
N GLY A 398 -69.92 13.65 50.15
CA GLY A 398 -70.28 13.36 51.54
C GLY A 398 -69.72 14.41 52.50
N LYS A 399 -68.54 14.97 52.24
CA LYS A 399 -68.01 16.16 52.92
C LYS A 399 -68.64 17.47 52.43
N ARG A 400 -69.17 17.55 51.21
CA ARG A 400 -69.84 18.74 50.64
C ARG A 400 -71.28 18.80 51.08
N GLU A 401 -71.92 17.68 51.37
CA GLU A 401 -73.22 17.51 52.01
C GLU A 401 -73.10 17.50 53.52
N GLN A 402 -72.00 17.02 54.12
CA GLN A 402 -71.76 17.33 55.53
C GLN A 402 -71.31 18.77 55.72
N ALA A 403 -70.69 19.42 54.73
CA ALA A 403 -70.39 20.84 54.77
C ALA A 403 -71.60 21.67 54.38
N GLN A 404 -72.44 21.24 53.43
CA GLN A 404 -73.69 21.90 53.03
C GLN A 404 -74.80 21.62 54.03
N LYS A 405 -74.92 20.44 54.65
CA LYS A 405 -75.74 20.28 55.86
C LYS A 405 -75.14 21.08 57.00
N ARG A 406 -73.82 21.05 57.29
CA ARG A 406 -73.23 22.04 58.20
C ARG A 406 -73.31 23.50 57.70
N MET A 407 -73.76 23.78 56.48
CA MET A 407 -73.93 25.11 55.85
C MET A 407 -75.32 25.17 55.19
N GLU A 408 -76.30 24.61 55.92
CA GLU A 408 -77.78 24.59 55.88
C GLU A 408 -78.30 24.27 57.31
N GLU A 409 -77.38 23.93 58.22
CA GLU A 409 -77.36 24.04 59.68
C GLU A 409 -76.58 25.31 60.08
N LEU A 410 -75.32 25.57 59.64
CA LEU A 410 -74.78 26.96 59.75
C LEU A 410 -75.51 27.89 58.81
N LYS A 411 -76.02 27.37 57.69
CA LYS A 411 -76.95 28.04 56.80
C LYS A 411 -78.40 27.57 57.13
N GLY A 412 -78.66 27.10 58.34
CA GLY A 412 -80.02 26.93 58.91
C GLY A 412 -80.24 27.99 59.96
N VAL A 413 -79.19 28.15 60.75
CA VAL A 413 -78.66 29.44 61.11
C VAL A 413 -78.46 30.43 59.85
N TYR A 414 -78.71 30.10 58.48
CA TYR A 414 -78.46 30.87 57.11
C TYR A 414 -78.74 30.49 55.36
N ASP A 415 -79.16 29.40 54.38
CA ASP A 415 -79.63 29.10 52.66
C ASP A 415 -79.81 27.98 51.00
N GLU A 416 -79.20 27.51 49.45
CA GLU A 416 -79.34 26.43 47.71
C GLU A 416 -78.66 26.04 45.73
N LEU A 417 -78.78 25.04 44.32
CA LEU A 417 -78.31 24.63 42.39
C LEU A 417 -78.14 23.27 40.76
N SER A 418 -77.95 23.04 39.07
CA SER A 418 -77.58 21.81 37.50
C SER A 418 -77.61 21.40 35.41
N ARG A 419 -77.09 20.40 34.11
CA ARG A 419 -77.19 19.87 32.14
C ARG A 419 -76.39 18.83 30.46
N GLU A 420 -76.64 18.24 28.86
CA GLU A 420 -75.92 17.55 27.09
C GLU A 420 -76.20 16.49 25.24
N ARG A 421 -75.52 15.94 23.75
CA ARG A 421 -75.71 15.11 21.90
C ARG A 421 -74.86 14.14 20.20
N GLY A 422 -75.09 13.57 18.58
CA GLY A 422 -74.40 12.60 16.94
C GLY A 422 -74.57 12.03 14.88
N GLU A 423 -73.96 11.11 13.55
CA GLU A 423 -73.95 10.63 11.58
C GLU A 423 -73.46 9.28 10.01
N LYS A 424 -73.35 8.99 8.32
CA LYS A 424 -73.03 7.75 6.74
C LYS A 424 -72.82 7.42 4.65
N SER A 425 -72.40 6.34 3.38
CA SER A 425 -72.24 5.91 1.39
C SER A 425 -71.75 4.57 -0.19
N LYS A 426 -71.69 4.25 -1.89
CA LYS A 426 -71.20 3.04 -3.44
C LYS A 426 -71.15 2.61 -5.53
N ASP A 427 -70.52 1.66 -6.82
CA ASP A 427 -70.64 0.95 -8.72
C ASP A 427 -69.75 0.13 -10.47
N MET A 428 -69.97 -0.68 -11.98
CA MET A 428 -69.29 -1.25 -13.82
C MET A 428 -69.32 -2.56 -15.49
N GLU A 429 -68.73 -2.92 -17.06
CA GLU A 429 -68.80 -4.00 -18.78
C GLU A 429 -67.88 -4.69 -20.56
N ARG A 430 -68.08 -5.48 -22.06
CA ARG A 430 -67.32 -6.45 -23.68
C ARG A 430 -67.47 -7.13 -25.68
N LYS A 431 -66.71 -7.88 -27.03
CA LYS A 431 -66.81 -8.89 -28.79
C LYS A 431 -66.05 -9.34 -30.71
N LYS A 432 -65.98 -10.45 -32.02
CA LYS A 432 -65.42 -10.86 -33.92
C LYS A 432 -65.17 -12.26 -35.49
N MET A 433 -65.05 -12.53 -37.16
CA MET A 433 -64.50 -13.67 -38.64
C MET A 433 -64.43 -14.01 -40.53
N ARG A 434 -64.81 -13.47 -41.85
CA ARG A 434 -64.95 -14.18 -43.36
C ARG A 434 -64.19 -13.84 -44.82
N ILE A 435 -62.86 -13.74 -45.11
CA ILE A 435 -62.32 -13.30 -46.50
C ILE A 435 -61.10 -14.04 -47.16
N GLU A 436 -59.92 -14.13 -46.53
CA GLU A 436 -58.62 -14.37 -47.23
C GLU A 436 -58.30 -15.84 -47.64
N GLN A 437 -59.28 -16.55 -48.18
CA GLN A 437 -59.06 -17.82 -48.91
C GLN A 437 -59.09 -17.62 -50.45
N ILE A 438 -59.24 -16.38 -50.92
CA ILE A 438 -59.58 -16.03 -52.31
C ILE A 438 -58.36 -15.68 -53.18
N GLU A 439 -57.28 -15.12 -52.63
CA GLU A 439 -56.23 -14.43 -53.41
C GLU A 439 -54.79 -14.85 -52.98
N LYS A 440 -54.10 -15.81 -53.60
CA LYS A 440 -54.36 -16.58 -54.83
C LYS A 440 -54.48 -15.72 -56.09
N LYS A 441 -53.50 -14.82 -56.30
CA LYS A 441 -53.09 -14.10 -57.53
C LYS A 441 -52.48 -12.72 -57.19
N VAL A 442 -51.29 -12.69 -56.59
CA VAL A 442 -50.26 -11.69 -56.91
C VAL A 442 -48.91 -12.44 -56.85
N PRO A 443 -48.00 -12.28 -57.82
CA PRO A 443 -46.63 -12.80 -57.73
C PRO A 443 -45.75 -11.96 -56.78
#